data_AF-A0A1E4KF29-F1
#
_entry.id   AF-A0A1E4KF29-F1
#
_cell.length_a   1.000
_cell.length_b   1.000
_cell.length_c   1.000
_cell.angle_alpha   90.00
_cell.angle_beta   90.00
_cell.angle_gamma   90.00
#
_symmetry.space_group_name_H-M   'P 1'
#
loop_
_entity.id
_entity.type
_entity.pdbx_description
1 polymer ?
#
loop_
_entity_poly.entity_id
_entity_poly.type
_entity_poly.pdbx_seq_one_letter_code
_entity_poly.pdbx_strand_id
1 'polypeptide(L)'
;MNRRLLVRGLGLLAAVPFLTGCVTDAATRLAYDIESGVNRMNRLNEARYSIRHTPAESSECTGSYTVQLDKVGALIVWCRDTAGNIVASGSTSYHARFIDTPASFILDKPAGSTLAIDLERRAGRVVVADVH
;
A
#
# COMPACT_ATOMS: atom_id res chain seq x y z
N MET A 1 -37.31 41.46 29.83
CA MET A 1 -36.62 40.18 30.14
C MET A 1 -36.73 39.29 28.90
N ASN A 2 -35.69 39.25 28.07
CA ASN A 2 -35.70 38.63 26.74
C ASN A 2 -35.45 37.12 26.85
N ARG A 3 -36.42 36.29 26.45
CA ARG A 3 -36.21 34.85 26.25
C ARG A 3 -35.62 34.60 24.86
N ARG A 4 -34.30 34.39 24.85
CA ARG A 4 -33.57 33.69 23.80
C ARG A 4 -33.97 32.20 23.83
N LEU A 5 -34.08 31.57 22.66
CA LEU A 5 -33.40 30.30 22.30
C LEU A 5 -33.93 29.79 20.95
N LEU A 6 -33.25 30.25 19.88
CA LEU A 6 -33.19 29.57 18.60
C LEU A 6 -32.41 28.26 18.80
N VAL A 7 -33.10 27.12 18.81
CA VAL A 7 -32.45 25.80 18.72
C VAL A 7 -32.11 25.59 17.25
N ARG A 8 -30.83 25.75 16.95
CA ARG A 8 -30.21 25.57 15.64
C ARG A 8 -30.29 24.11 15.21
N GLY A 9 -30.53 23.93 13.90
CA GLY A 9 -30.80 22.66 13.27
C GLY A 9 -29.74 21.60 13.51
N LEU A 10 -30.22 20.41 13.84
CA LEU A 10 -29.46 19.18 13.93
C LEU A 10 -29.08 18.74 12.50
N GLY A 11 -27.96 19.26 11.99
CA GLY A 11 -27.37 18.80 10.75
C GLY A 11 -26.82 17.39 10.94
N LEU A 12 -27.62 16.38 10.59
CA LEU A 12 -27.14 15.02 10.38
C LEU A 12 -26.20 15.06 9.16
N LEU A 13 -24.92 15.29 9.41
CA LEU A 13 -23.85 14.97 8.47
C LEU A 13 -23.83 13.45 8.33
N ALA A 14 -24.57 12.95 7.35
CA ALA A 14 -24.48 11.57 6.89
C ALA A 14 -23.03 11.31 6.47
N ALA A 15 -22.26 10.68 7.34
CA ALA A 15 -20.98 10.09 6.98
C ALA A 15 -21.29 9.00 5.96
N VAL A 16 -21.03 9.28 4.68
CA VAL A 16 -21.07 8.29 3.62
C VAL A 16 -19.81 7.44 3.77
N PRO A 17 -19.86 6.17 4.23
CA PRO A 17 -18.71 5.31 4.08
C PRO A 17 -18.58 5.01 2.59
N PHE A 18 -17.59 5.61 1.94
CA PHE A 18 -17.14 5.19 0.63
C PHE A 18 -16.64 3.75 0.74
N LEU A 19 -17.53 2.78 0.54
CA LEU A 19 -17.19 1.39 0.23
C LEU A 19 -16.60 1.37 -1.19
N THR A 20 -15.39 1.89 -1.37
CA THR A 20 -14.59 1.69 -2.59
C THR A 20 -13.99 0.29 -2.55
N GLY A 21 -14.85 -0.73 -2.57
CA GLY A 21 -14.46 -2.11 -2.84
C GLY A 21 -14.38 -2.41 -4.34
N CYS A 22 -14.07 -1.40 -5.16
CA CYS A 22 -13.81 -1.60 -6.58
C CYS A 22 -12.42 -2.21 -6.71
N VAL A 23 -12.35 -3.42 -7.26
CA VAL A 23 -11.15 -4.20 -7.55
C VAL A 23 -9.96 -3.28 -7.91
N THR A 24 -9.07 -3.05 -6.95
CA THR A 24 -7.84 -2.29 -7.19
C THR A 24 -6.78 -3.20 -7.82
N ASP A 25 -5.84 -2.65 -8.58
CA ASP A 25 -4.73 -3.43 -9.13
C ASP A 25 -3.72 -3.81 -8.03
N ALA A 26 -2.81 -4.74 -8.32
CA ALA A 26 -1.84 -5.28 -7.38
C ALA A 26 -0.88 -4.22 -6.84
N ALA A 27 -0.45 -3.25 -7.65
CA ALA A 27 0.43 -2.18 -7.18
C ALA A 27 -0.31 -1.26 -6.19
N THR A 28 -1.58 -0.95 -6.46
CA THR A 28 -2.42 -0.19 -5.52
C THR A 28 -2.63 -0.94 -4.20
N ARG A 29 -2.90 -2.25 -4.22
CA ARG A 29 -3.00 -3.06 -2.98
C ARG A 29 -1.70 -3.03 -2.16
N LEU A 30 -0.56 -3.24 -2.82
CA LEU A 30 0.74 -3.18 -2.15
C LEU A 30 1.03 -1.78 -1.57
N ALA A 31 0.62 -0.71 -2.26
CA ALA A 31 0.75 0.65 -1.72
C ALA A 31 -0.09 0.86 -0.44
N TYR A 32 -1.27 0.26 -0.34
CA TYR A 32 -2.06 0.28 0.90
C TYR A 32 -1.44 -0.55 2.03
N ASP A 33 -0.79 -1.68 1.70
CA ASP A 33 -0.04 -2.43 2.71
C ASP A 33 1.14 -1.61 3.24
N ILE A 34 1.81 -0.83 2.38
CA ILE A 34 2.85 0.13 2.79
C ILE A 34 2.29 1.21 3.71
N GLU A 35 1.19 1.85 3.33
CA GLU A 35 0.53 2.85 4.18
C GLU A 35 0.17 2.26 5.55
N SER A 36 -0.47 1.09 5.57
CA SER A 36 -0.89 0.44 6.81
C SER A 36 0.30 0.07 7.71
N GLY A 37 1.39 -0.42 7.11
CA GLY A 37 2.64 -0.74 7.78
C GLY A 37 3.28 0.50 8.42
N VAL A 38 3.38 1.61 7.67
CA VAL A 38 3.90 2.88 8.19
C VAL A 38 3.01 3.43 9.30
N ASN A 39 1.69 3.38 9.15
CA ASN A 39 0.74 3.82 10.17
C ASN A 39 0.85 2.99 11.46
N ARG A 40 1.09 1.68 11.35
CA ARG A 40 1.38 0.81 12.51
C ARG A 40 2.70 1.20 13.16
N MET A 41 3.76 1.34 12.37
CA MET A 41 5.09 1.72 12.85
C MET A 41 5.07 3.05 13.60
N ASN A 42 4.29 4.03 13.11
CA ASN A 42 4.08 5.32 13.77
C ASN A 42 3.30 5.17 15.09
N ARG A 43 2.20 4.41 15.09
CA ARG A 43 1.36 4.20 16.28
C ARG A 43 2.11 3.51 17.41
N LEU A 44 3.00 2.58 17.07
CA LEU A 44 3.78 1.79 18.02
C LEU A 44 5.18 2.38 18.29
N ASN A 45 5.53 3.49 17.64
CA ASN A 45 6.86 4.10 17.69
C ASN A 45 8.00 3.09 17.41
N GLU A 46 7.78 2.19 16.46
CA GLU A 46 8.76 1.18 16.06
C GLU A 46 9.87 1.82 15.21
N ALA A 47 11.12 1.39 15.44
CA ALA A 47 12.28 1.83 14.66
C ALA A 47 12.44 1.04 13.34
N ARG A 48 11.90 -0.18 13.30
CA ARG A 48 11.92 -1.10 12.17
C ARG A 48 10.60 -1.85 12.08
N TYR A 49 10.17 -2.13 10.87
CA TYR A 49 8.97 -2.93 10.61
C TYR A 49 9.10 -3.66 9.28
N SER A 50 8.49 -4.84 9.14
CA SER A 50 8.49 -5.60 7.90
C SER A 50 7.06 -5.76 7.41
N ILE A 51 6.76 -5.22 6.23
CA ILE A 51 5.48 -5.40 5.56
C ILE A 51 5.51 -6.75 4.86
N ARG A 52 4.44 -7.53 4.97
CA ARG A 52 4.28 -8.81 4.27
C ARG A 52 3.12 -8.71 3.30
N HIS A 53 3.38 -8.91 2.02
CA HIS A 53 2.39 -8.87 0.96
C HIS A 53 2.45 -10.15 0.13
N THR A 54 1.31 -10.83 0.02
CA THR A 54 1.11 -11.93 -0.92
C THR A 54 -0.07 -11.54 -1.81
N PRO A 55 0.11 -11.44 -3.14
CA PRO A 55 -1.03 -11.27 -4.04
C PRO A 55 -2.05 -12.39 -3.78
N ALA A 56 -3.31 -12.06 -3.57
CA ALA A 56 -4.33 -13.06 -3.25
C ALA A 56 -4.44 -14.11 -4.39
N GLU A 57 -4.71 -15.37 -4.06
CA GLU A 57 -4.83 -16.43 -5.08
C GLU A 57 -6.00 -16.20 -6.07
N SER A 58 -7.01 -15.41 -5.68
CA SER A 58 -8.09 -14.96 -6.56
C SER A 58 -7.75 -13.68 -7.34
N SER A 59 -6.50 -13.21 -7.27
CA SER A 59 -6.04 -12.01 -7.97
C SER A 59 -5.51 -12.34 -9.37
N GLU A 60 -5.31 -11.29 -10.15
CA GLU A 60 -4.59 -11.26 -11.42
C GLU A 60 -3.22 -11.98 -11.44
N CYS A 61 -2.61 -12.24 -10.28
CA CYS A 61 -1.32 -12.93 -10.10
C CYS A 61 -1.53 -14.43 -9.79
N THR A 62 -2.00 -15.22 -10.77
CA THR A 62 -2.14 -16.68 -10.60
C THR A 62 -0.83 -17.45 -10.78
N GLY A 63 0.12 -16.88 -11.52
CA GLY A 63 1.51 -17.35 -11.67
C GLY A 63 2.50 -16.51 -10.87
N SER A 64 3.75 -16.46 -11.33
CA SER A 64 4.76 -15.59 -10.73
C SER A 64 4.42 -14.11 -10.93
N TYR A 65 5.07 -13.26 -10.14
CA TYR A 65 4.89 -11.83 -10.25
C TYR A 65 6.21 -11.10 -10.06
N THR A 66 6.34 -9.96 -10.75
CA THR A 66 7.51 -9.07 -10.63
C THR A 66 7.06 -7.80 -9.93
N VAL A 67 7.83 -7.34 -8.94
CA VAL A 67 7.59 -6.07 -8.24
C VAL A 67 8.77 -5.14 -8.46
N GLN A 68 8.48 -3.89 -8.83
CA GLN A 68 9.46 -2.81 -8.88
C GLN A 68 9.09 -1.72 -7.87
N LEU A 69 9.97 -1.44 -6.91
CA LEU A 69 9.95 -0.22 -6.11
C LEU A 69 11.09 0.67 -6.60
N ASP A 70 10.76 1.74 -7.33
CA ASP A 70 11.77 2.62 -7.91
C ASP A 70 12.14 3.79 -6.99
N LYS A 71 13.41 4.19 -7.02
CA LYS A 71 13.91 5.37 -6.30
C LYS A 71 13.19 6.67 -6.66
N VAL A 72 12.59 6.77 -7.85
CA VAL A 72 11.81 7.95 -8.26
C VAL A 72 10.35 7.92 -7.78
N GLY A 73 9.97 6.92 -6.97
CA GLY A 73 8.64 6.80 -6.38
C GLY A 73 7.61 6.09 -7.25
N ALA A 74 8.05 5.26 -8.20
CA ALA A 74 7.17 4.36 -8.96
C ALA A 74 7.10 2.99 -8.29
N LEU A 75 5.89 2.47 -8.08
CA LEU A 75 5.63 1.10 -7.65
C LEU A 75 4.89 0.40 -8.78
N ILE A 76 5.47 -0.67 -9.32
CA ILE A 76 4.91 -1.42 -10.43
C ILE A 76 4.83 -2.89 -10.04
N VAL A 77 3.72 -3.54 -10.40
CA VAL A 77 3.56 -4.99 -10.25
C VAL A 77 3.12 -5.58 -11.58
N TRP A 78 3.86 -6.57 -12.07
CA TRP A 78 3.48 -7.38 -13.22
C TRP A 78 3.04 -8.75 -12.74
N CYS A 79 1.79 -9.09 -13.01
CA CYS A 79 1.22 -10.40 -12.71
C CYS A 79 1.30 -11.30 -13.93
N ARG A 80 1.74 -12.55 -13.72
CA ARG A 80 1.75 -13.56 -14.77
C ARG A 80 0.71 -14.63 -14.52
N ASP A 81 0.31 -15.32 -15.58
CA ASP A 81 -0.43 -16.58 -15.49
C ASP A 81 0.52 -17.76 -15.20
N THR A 82 -0.03 -18.97 -15.06
CA THR A 82 0.74 -20.20 -14.83
C THR A 82 1.62 -20.60 -16.01
N ALA A 83 1.36 -20.06 -17.21
CA ALA A 83 2.19 -20.24 -18.40
C ALA A 83 3.34 -19.21 -18.49
N GLY A 84 3.38 -18.23 -17.57
CA GLY A 84 4.41 -17.20 -17.48
C GLY A 84 4.13 -15.93 -18.30
N ASN A 85 2.96 -15.84 -18.95
CA ASN A 85 2.55 -14.66 -19.71
C ASN A 85 2.14 -13.54 -18.76
N ILE A 86 2.53 -12.29 -19.05
CA ILE A 86 2.02 -11.14 -18.30
C ILE A 86 0.55 -10.94 -18.68
N VAL A 87 -0.34 -11.10 -17.69
CA VAL A 87 -1.79 -10.97 -17.88
C VAL A 87 -2.35 -9.69 -17.27
N ALA A 88 -1.60 -9.07 -16.35
CA ALA A 88 -1.94 -7.76 -15.81
C ALA A 88 -0.69 -7.00 -15.35
N SER A 89 -0.79 -5.67 -15.36
CA SER A 89 0.22 -4.78 -14.81
C SER A 89 -0.43 -3.58 -14.14
N GLY A 90 -0.07 -3.33 -12.89
CA GLY A 90 -0.50 -2.17 -12.11
C GLY A 90 0.68 -1.25 -11.81
N SER A 91 0.44 0.06 -11.72
CA SER A 91 1.45 1.04 -11.32
C SER A 91 0.84 2.17 -10.50
N THR A 92 1.56 2.62 -9.48
CA THR A 92 1.18 3.76 -8.64
C THR A 92 2.39 4.46 -8.05
N SER A 93 2.25 5.73 -7.68
CA SER A 93 3.22 6.48 -6.88
C SER A 93 2.73 6.77 -5.46
N TYR A 94 1.56 6.23 -5.09
CA TYR A 94 0.89 6.55 -3.82
C TYR A 94 1.75 6.26 -2.58
N HIS A 95 2.54 5.17 -2.61
CA HIS A 95 3.43 4.78 -1.52
C HIS A 95 4.49 5.84 -1.18
N ALA A 96 4.91 6.67 -2.15
CA ALA A 96 5.93 7.70 -1.97
C ALA A 96 5.50 8.82 -0.99
N ARG A 97 4.22 8.85 -0.60
CA ARG A 97 3.72 9.72 0.47
C ARG A 97 4.14 9.27 1.87
N PHE A 98 4.49 7.99 2.03
CA PHE A 98 4.69 7.36 3.34
C PHE A 98 6.12 6.87 3.56
N ILE A 99 6.82 6.49 2.50
CA ILE A 99 8.18 5.96 2.55
C ILE A 99 9.09 6.65 1.53
N ASP A 100 10.39 6.71 1.84
CA ASP A 100 11.45 7.01 0.88
C ASP A 100 12.09 5.72 0.37
N THR A 101 12.35 5.66 -0.93
CA THR A 101 12.99 4.50 -1.58
C THR A 101 14.39 4.93 -2.04
N PRO A 102 15.48 4.60 -1.32
CA PRO A 102 16.81 5.16 -1.61
C PRO A 102 17.47 4.55 -2.86
N ALA A 103 17.00 3.36 -3.30
CA ALA A 103 17.47 2.66 -4.48
C ALA A 103 16.29 1.99 -5.18
N SER A 104 16.44 1.64 -6.46
CA SER A 104 15.42 0.87 -7.17
C SER A 104 15.59 -0.62 -6.87
N PHE A 105 14.49 -1.29 -6.51
CA PHE A 105 14.40 -2.72 -6.28
C PHE A 105 13.52 -3.34 -7.36
N ILE A 106 13.96 -4.42 -8.00
CA ILE A 106 13.17 -5.21 -8.95
C ILE A 106 13.31 -6.68 -8.55
N LEU A 107 12.20 -7.31 -8.19
CA LEU A 107 12.19 -8.68 -7.67
C LEU A 107 11.16 -9.53 -8.39
N ASP A 108 11.60 -10.72 -8.81
CA ASP A 108 10.71 -11.79 -9.26
C ASP A 108 10.34 -12.68 -8.08
N LYS A 109 9.05 -12.98 -7.95
CA LYS A 109 8.49 -13.76 -6.87
C LYS A 109 7.66 -14.92 -7.43
N PRO A 110 7.87 -16.16 -6.96
CA PRO A 110 7.02 -17.29 -7.34
C PRO A 110 5.54 -17.04 -7.01
N ALA A 111 4.66 -17.77 -7.69
CA ALA A 111 3.22 -17.77 -7.40
C ALA A 111 2.96 -18.05 -5.91
N GLY A 112 2.07 -17.26 -5.30
CA GLY A 112 1.70 -17.38 -3.89
C GLY A 112 2.80 -17.06 -2.87
N SER A 113 4.02 -16.73 -3.30
CA SER A 113 5.09 -16.37 -2.37
C SER A 113 4.83 -14.99 -1.75
N THR A 114 5.38 -14.76 -0.55
CA THR A 114 5.29 -13.47 0.15
C THR A 114 6.44 -12.58 -0.24
N LEU A 115 6.14 -11.35 -0.65
CA LEU A 115 7.06 -10.22 -0.69
C LEU A 115 7.20 -9.64 0.73
N ALA A 116 8.42 -9.43 1.18
CA ALA A 116 8.73 -8.66 2.38
C ALA A 116 9.36 -7.32 1.99
N ILE A 117 8.90 -6.23 2.62
CA ILE A 117 9.51 -4.91 2.52
C ILE A 117 9.92 -4.48 3.92
N ASP A 118 11.22 -4.44 4.15
CA ASP A 118 11.77 -4.00 5.42
C ASP A 118 11.90 -2.49 5.43
N LEU A 119 11.33 -1.89 6.47
CA LEU A 119 11.32 -0.46 6.71
C LEU A 119 12.15 -0.13 7.94
N GLU A 120 12.74 1.05 7.90
CA GLU A 120 13.42 1.62 9.06
C GLU A 120 13.19 3.12 9.17
N ARG A 121 13.27 3.62 10.41
CA ARG A 121 13.23 5.06 10.67
C ARG A 121 14.63 5.65 10.59
N ARG A 122 14.85 6.57 9.67
CA ARG A 122 16.09 7.34 9.52
C ARG A 122 15.79 8.83 9.51
N ALA A 123 16.39 9.58 10.44
CA ALA A 123 16.21 11.04 10.56
C ALA A 123 14.73 11.50 10.52
N GLY A 124 13.83 10.75 11.18
CA GLY A 124 12.40 11.06 11.25
C GLY A 124 11.57 10.60 10.04
N ARG A 125 12.20 10.14 8.95
CA ARG A 125 11.54 9.56 7.77
C ARG A 125 11.49 8.03 7.88
N VAL A 126 10.52 7.42 7.23
CA VAL A 126 10.49 5.96 7.02
C VAL A 126 11.10 5.65 5.68
N VAL A 127 12.05 4.73 5.63
CA VAL A 127 12.86 4.44 4.45
C VAL A 127 12.82 2.94 4.19
N VAL A 128 12.79 2.54 2.92
CA VAL A 128 12.99 1.14 2.52
C VAL A 128 14.43 0.73 2.79
N ALA A 129 14.60 -0.26 3.67
CA ALA A 129 15.88 -0.84 4.03
C ALA A 129 16.24 -2.00 3.09
N ASP A 130 15.28 -2.88 2.82
CA ASP A 130 15.45 -4.06 1.97
C ASP A 130 14.10 -4.53 1.40
N VAL A 131 14.14 -5.31 0.33
CA VAL A 131 12.99 -5.95 -0.30
C VAL A 131 13.38 -7.38 -0.70
N HIS A 132 12.60 -8.39 -0.30
CA HIS A 132 12.93 -9.81 -0.56
C HIS A 132 11.73 -10.76 -0.65
#